data_AF-A0A0C9N727-F1
#
_entry.id   AF-A0A0C9N727-F1
#
_cell.length_a   1.000
_cell.length_b   1.000
_cell.length_c   1.000
_cell.angle_alpha   90.00
_cell.angle_beta   90.00
_cell.angle_gamma   90.00
#
_symmetry.space_group_name_H-M   'P 1'
#
loop_
_entity.id
_entity.type
_entity.pdbx_description
1 polymer ?
#
loop_
_entity_poly.entity_id
_entity_poly.type
_entity_poly.pdbx_seq_one_letter_code
_entity_poly.pdbx_strand_id
1 'polypeptide(L)' 'MEHCPGVESSKGGRPRVLSEADKRYCVRKVTKGRVSNAVKVTKLLEEAFLIKVHPETVRRALRTAGLGA' A
#
# COMPACT_ATOMS: atom_id res chain seq x y z
N MET A 1 -3.30 33.20 -9.32
CA MET A 1 -3.54 31.94 -10.06
C MET A 1 -3.52 30.82 -9.04
N GLU A 2 -4.68 30.40 -8.57
CA GLU A 2 -4.77 29.24 -7.68
C GLU A 2 -4.71 27.98 -8.56
N HIS A 3 -3.64 27.20 -8.40
CA HIS A 3 -3.48 25.94 -9.10
C HIS A 3 -4.33 24.88 -8.37
N CYS A 4 -5.42 24.43 -9.00
CA CYS A 4 -6.28 23.31 -8.60
C CYS A 4 -6.90 23.40 -7.17
N PRO A 5 -8.07 24.06 -7.00
CA PRO A 5 -8.77 24.10 -5.72
C PRO A 5 -9.30 22.70 -5.39
N GLY A 6 -8.71 22.06 -4.36
CA GLY A 6 -9.08 20.71 -3.92
C GLY A 6 -7.90 19.77 -3.64
N VAL A 7 -6.66 20.18 -3.97
CA VAL A 7 -5.48 19.42 -3.55
C VAL A 7 -5.14 19.79 -2.10
N GLU A 8 -5.34 18.85 -1.18
CA GLU A 8 -4.95 19.05 0.23
C GLU A 8 -3.44 19.28 0.29
N SER A 9 -3.03 20.38 0.92
CA SER A 9 -1.63 20.71 1.13
C SER A 9 -1.02 19.64 2.04
N SER A 10 0.01 18.93 1.56
CA SER A 10 0.70 17.93 2.38
C SER A 10 1.26 18.59 3.64
N LYS A 11 0.86 18.13 4.83
CA LYS A 11 1.24 18.71 6.14
C LYS A 11 2.74 18.62 6.51
N GLY A 12 3.60 18.34 5.53
CA GLY A 12 5.02 18.05 5.72
C GLY A 12 5.27 16.71 6.42
N GLY A 13 6.44 16.11 6.17
CA GLY A 13 6.87 14.85 6.78
C GLY A 13 7.45 13.85 5.77
N ARG A 14 7.97 12.73 6.28
CA ARG A 14 8.49 11.65 5.43
C ARG A 14 7.32 10.97 4.71
N PRO A 15 7.32 10.87 3.37
CA PRO A 15 6.29 10.13 2.67
C PRO A 15 6.28 8.68 3.13
N ARG A 16 5.08 8.11 3.26
CA ARG A 16 4.94 6.68 3.56
C ARG A 16 5.57 5.87 2.44
N VAL A 17 6.23 4.77 2.81
CA VAL A 17 6.85 3.84 1.85
C VAL A 17 5.81 3.23 0.90
N LEU A 18 4.58 3.00 1.39
CA LEU A 18 3.46 2.58 0.57
C LEU A 18 2.52 3.76 0.34
N SER A 19 2.32 4.11 -0.92
CA SER A 19 1.26 5.00 -1.37
C SER A 19 -0.12 4.36 -1.13
N GLU A 20 -1.17 5.17 -1.19
CA GLU A 20 -2.55 4.67 -1.12
C GLU A 20 -2.91 3.75 -2.28
N ALA A 21 -2.31 3.96 -3.46
CA ALA A 21 -2.45 3.05 -4.60
C ALA A 21 -1.88 1.66 -4.26
N ASP A 22 -0.69 1.61 -3.67
CA ASP A 22 -0.01 0.37 -3.31
C ASP A 22 -0.78 -0.41 -2.24
N LYS A 23 -1.33 0.29 -1.24
CA LYS A 23 -2.20 -0.32 -0.23
C LYS A 23 -3.43 -0.97 -0.87
N ARG A 24 -4.09 -0.25 -1.79
CA ARG A 24 -5.24 -0.78 -2.55
C ARG A 24 -4.86 -1.99 -3.38
N TYR A 25 -3.67 -1.99 -3.99
CA TYR A 25 -3.14 -3.14 -4.71
C TYR A 25 -2.97 -4.36 -3.78
N CYS A 26 -2.39 -4.17 -2.59
CA CYS A 26 -2.24 -5.24 -1.59
C CYS A 26 -3.59 -5.88 -1.24
N VAL A 27 -4.56 -5.03 -0.87
CA VAL A 27 -5.93 -5.47 -0.52
C VAL A 27 -6.57 -6.22 -1.67
N ARG A 28 -6.44 -5.71 -2.90
CA ARG A 28 -7.00 -6.36 -4.10
C ARG A 28 -6.34 -7.71 -4.39
N LYS A 29 -5.04 -7.86 -4.15
CA LYS A 29 -4.35 -9.15 -4.33
C LYS A 29 -4.78 -10.18 -3.28
N VAL A 30 -5.02 -9.77 -2.04
CA VAL A 30 -5.55 -10.67 -1.01
C VAL A 30 -7.00 -11.07 -1.32
N THR A 31 -7.86 -10.10 -1.62
CA THR A 31 -9.30 -10.33 -1.81
C THR A 31 -9.64 -11.00 -3.14
N LYS A 32 -9.13 -10.48 -4.27
CA LYS A 32 -9.44 -11.00 -5.61
C LYS A 32 -8.42 -12.01 -6.11
N GLY A 33 -7.14 -11.78 -5.78
CA GLY A 33 -6.04 -12.67 -6.20
C GLY A 33 -5.87 -13.91 -5.32
N ARG A 34 -6.64 -14.02 -4.21
CA ARG A 34 -6.53 -15.09 -3.19
C ARG A 34 -5.10 -15.31 -2.68
N VAL A 35 -4.32 -14.23 -2.55
CA VAL A 35 -2.97 -14.33 -2.00
C VAL A 35 -3.07 -14.38 -0.47
N SER A 36 -2.93 -15.56 0.11
CA SER A 36 -3.15 -15.78 1.55
C SER A 36 -2.00 -15.34 2.46
N ASN A 37 -0.86 -14.90 1.92
CA ASN A 37 0.33 -14.59 2.72
C ASN A 37 0.93 -13.23 2.38
N ALA A 38 1.19 -12.42 3.40
CA ALA A 38 1.83 -11.12 3.27
C ALA A 38 3.21 -11.19 2.58
N VAL A 39 3.98 -12.27 2.80
CA VAL A 39 5.28 -12.45 2.13
C VAL A 39 5.13 -12.57 0.61
N LYS A 40 4.08 -13.25 0.13
CA LYS A 40 3.80 -13.34 -1.31
C LYS A 40 3.37 -11.99 -1.87
N VAL A 41 2.55 -11.24 -1.12
CA VAL A 41 2.16 -9.88 -1.50
C VAL A 41 3.38 -8.95 -1.57
N THR A 42 4.33 -9.07 -0.66
CA THR A 42 5.60 -8.34 -0.69
C THR A 42 6.40 -8.62 -1.97
N LYS A 43 6.54 -9.90 -2.35
CA LYS A 43 7.23 -10.25 -3.61
C LYS A 43 6.53 -9.68 -4.84
N LEU A 44 5.18 -9.70 -4.84
CA LEU A 44 4.39 -9.10 -5.93
C LEU A 44 4.55 -7.57 -5.99
N LEU A 45 4.69 -6.90 -4.85
CA LEU A 45 5.00 -5.46 -4.80
C LEU A 45 6.38 -5.15 -5.36
N GLU A 46 7.37 -5.97 -5.00
CA GLU A 46 8.74 -5.82 -5.49
C GLU A 46 8.80 -6.06 -7.00
N GLU A 47 8.10 -7.07 -7.53
CA GLU A 47 8.08 -7.35 -8.96
C GLU A 47 7.27 -6.31 -9.77
N ALA A 48 6.09 -5.90 -9.29
CA ALA A 48 5.21 -5.02 -10.05
C ALA A 48 5.58 -3.53 -9.95
N PHE A 49 6.16 -3.11 -8.83
CA PHE A 49 6.44 -1.69 -8.55
C PHE A 49 7.89 -1.41 -8.19
N LEU A 50 8.76 -2.43 -8.12
CA LEU A 50 10.15 -2.30 -7.66
C LEU A 50 10.24 -1.73 -6.23
N ILE A 51 9.17 -1.89 -5.44
CA ILE A 51 9.07 -1.42 -4.07
C ILE A 51 9.52 -2.54 -3.13
N LYS A 52 10.72 -2.40 -2.57
CA LYS A 52 11.21 -3.32 -1.54
C LYS A 52 10.71 -2.89 -0.16
N VAL A 53 9.78 -3.65 0.39
CA VAL A 53 9.21 -3.43 1.73
C VAL A 53 9.34 -4.65 2.61
N HIS A 54 9.47 -4.42 3.92
CA HIS A 54 9.41 -5.51 4.88
C HIS A 54 7.98 -6.13 4.89
N PRO A 55 7.81 -7.45 5.02
CA PRO A 55 6.50 -8.10 5.08
C PRO A 55 5.58 -7.55 6.17
N GLU A 56 6.16 -7.04 7.27
CA GLU A 56 5.38 -6.41 8.33
C GLU A 56 4.70 -5.11 7.86
N THR A 57 5.30 -4.34 6.96
CA THR A 57 4.68 -3.15 6.36
C THR A 57 3.40 -3.53 5.62
N VAL A 58 3.43 -4.66 4.90
CA VAL A 58 2.26 -5.20 4.20
C VAL A 58 1.21 -5.69 5.20
N ARG A 59 1.60 -6.40 6.26
CA ARG A 59 0.66 -6.82 7.33
C ARG A 59 -0.04 -5.62 7.97
N ARG A 60 0.70 -4.54 8.29
CA ARG A 60 0.12 -3.30 8.83
C ARG A 60 -0.88 -2.68 7.86
N ALA A 61 -0.54 -2.62 6.57
CA ALA A 61 -1.45 -2.09 5.55
C ALA A 61 -2.74 -2.92 5.44
N LEU A 62 -2.62 -4.26 5.48
CA LEU A 62 -3.78 -5.17 5.46
C LEU A 62 -4.64 -5.01 6.73
N ARG A 63 -4.02 -4.91 7.90
CA ARG A 63 -4.71 -4.65 9.17
C ARG A 63 -5.48 -3.33 9.17
N THR A 64 -4.86 -2.26 8.67
CA THR A 64 -5.56 -0.97 8.49
C THR A 64 -6.76 -1.09 7.55
N ALA A 65 -6.70 -2.00 6.57
CA ALA A 65 -7.80 -2.28 5.65
C ALA A 65 -8.85 -3.26 6.22
N GLY A 66 -8.78 -3.62 7.50
CA GLY A 66 -9.70 -4.57 8.14
C GLY A 66 -9.46 -6.03 7.76
N LEU A 67 -8.40 -6.31 6.99
CA LEU A 67 -7.96 -7.67 6.67
C LEU A 67 -7.01 -8.11 7.78
N GLY A 68 -7.60 -8.60 8.87
CA GLY A 68 -6.86 -9.27 9.93
C GLY A 68 -6.15 -10.49 9.35
N ALA A 69 -4.82 -10.42 9.29
CA ALA A 69 -3.94 -11.56 9.08
C ALA A 69 -3.24 -11.88 10.39
#